data_AF-A0A3D2D661-F1
#
_entry.id   AF-A0A3D2D661-F1
#
_cell.length_a   1.000
_cell.length_b   1.000
_cell.length_c   1.000
_cell.angle_alpha   90.00
_cell.angle_beta   90.00
_cell.angle_gamma   90.00
#
_symmetry.space_group_name_H-M   'P 1'
#
loop_
_entity.id
_entity.type
_entity.pdbx_description
1 polymer ?
#
loop_
_entity_poly.entity_id
_entity_poly.type
_entity_poly.pdbx_seq_one_letter_code
_entity_poly.pdbx_strand_id
1 'polypeptide(L)'
;MKVLKRLLIALLIMVLLAGALVAGAYFYVKNTYGIDVFKTIGQLKTLGREVDEAELCPNAFSESDMASVDDEINASVDGFISYTEENGYKVNFDDLPSEMKTVIKLTDKQVGAVADTVVRQEMNGEVEIADKKVPVKLLQVAFGDIDESGNADFNVVVRLDLKPLTADVDEGAKRFVGKYLPEFLYVSSTVRVTRGAGFEFAVAHKTLTLNNLSAKDTEEFLGTLDKLMGIGTAQTLNETIGNTVLSSLIGSETQNGLAYSLKNIGATGYTFATENGVNYFEVLR
;
A
#
# COMPACT_ATOMS: atom_id res chain seq x y z
N MET A 1 -5.42 1.98 9.05
CA MET A 1 -5.20 0.92 10.08
C MET A 1 -6.41 0.04 10.38
N LYS A 2 -7.61 0.58 10.74
CA LYS A 2 -8.77 -0.26 11.12
C LYS A 2 -9.18 -1.29 10.05
N VAL A 3 -9.17 -0.90 8.78
CA VAL A 3 -9.54 -1.78 7.66
C VAL A 3 -8.53 -2.92 7.48
N LEU A 4 -7.22 -2.63 7.49
CA LEU A 4 -6.16 -3.64 7.42
C LEU A 4 -6.25 -4.65 8.58
N LYS A 5 -6.48 -4.18 9.81
CA LYS A 5 -6.69 -5.04 10.97
C LYS A 5 -7.90 -5.97 10.76
N ARG A 6 -9.01 -5.45 10.24
CA ARG A 6 -10.19 -6.27 9.93
C ARG A 6 -9.91 -7.26 8.80
N LEU A 7 -9.22 -6.85 7.73
CA LEU A 7 -8.84 -7.73 6.63
C LEU A 7 -8.06 -8.95 7.15
N LEU A 8 -7.02 -8.73 7.96
CA LEU A 8 -6.17 -9.82 8.46
C LEU A 8 -6.90 -10.73 9.45
N ILE A 9 -7.74 -10.19 10.34
CA ILE A 9 -8.56 -11.01 11.23
C ILE A 9 -9.57 -11.84 10.41
N ALA A 10 -10.16 -11.28 9.35
CA ALA A 10 -11.16 -11.98 8.54
C ALA A 10 -10.50 -13.12 7.76
N LEU A 11 -9.29 -12.87 7.24
CA LEU A 11 -8.46 -13.88 6.61
C LEU A 11 -8.16 -15.04 7.56
N LEU A 12 -7.75 -14.77 8.81
CA LEU A 12 -7.50 -15.80 9.82
C LEU A 12 -8.75 -16.63 10.11
N ILE A 13 -9.91 -15.99 10.30
CA ILE A 13 -11.19 -16.69 10.49
C ILE A 13 -11.49 -17.60 9.31
N MET A 14 -11.29 -17.13 8.07
CA MET A 14 -11.53 -17.93 6.87
C MET A 14 -10.60 -19.14 6.74
N VAL A 15 -9.34 -18.98 7.11
CA VAL A 15 -8.38 -20.10 7.15
C VAL A 15 -8.83 -21.16 8.16
N LEU A 16 -9.30 -20.75 9.34
CA LEU A 16 -9.83 -21.67 10.35
C LEU A 16 -11.11 -22.38 9.88
N LEU A 17 -12.04 -21.66 9.25
CA LEU A 17 -13.27 -22.23 8.68
C LEU A 17 -12.96 -23.25 7.57
N ALA A 18 -11.98 -22.96 6.72
CA ALA A 18 -11.54 -23.90 5.68
C ALA A 18 -10.95 -25.19 6.26
N GLY A 19 -10.33 -25.14 7.44
CA GLY A 19 -9.81 -26.31 8.16
C GLY A 19 -10.90 -27.16 8.82
N ALA A 20 -11.99 -26.54 9.29
CA ALA A 20 -13.04 -27.18 10.09
C ALA A 20 -14.19 -27.83 9.28
N LEU A 21 -14.00 -28.09 7.98
CA LEU A 21 -15.06 -28.55 7.07
C LEU A 21 -15.69 -29.89 7.46
N VAL A 22 -16.81 -29.82 8.18
CA VAL A 22 -17.77 -30.92 8.37
C VAL A 22 -19.00 -30.62 7.51
N ALA A 23 -19.62 -31.64 6.90
CA ALA A 23 -20.74 -31.47 5.97
C ALA A 23 -21.87 -30.56 6.50
N GLY A 24 -22.19 -30.62 7.79
CA GLY A 24 -23.20 -29.73 8.42
C GLY A 24 -22.78 -28.26 8.49
N ALA A 25 -21.50 -27.98 8.81
CA ALA A 25 -20.97 -26.61 8.85
C ALA A 25 -20.96 -25.97 7.46
N TYR A 26 -20.66 -26.75 6.41
CA TYR A 26 -20.75 -26.29 5.02
C TYR A 26 -22.17 -25.81 4.65
N PHE A 27 -23.19 -26.63 4.90
CA PHE A 27 -24.57 -26.25 4.59
C PHE A 27 -25.01 -25.01 5.37
N TYR A 28 -24.61 -24.90 6.64
CA TYR A 28 -24.88 -23.70 7.45
C TYR A 28 -24.21 -22.45 6.86
N VAL A 29 -22.91 -22.48 6.60
CA VAL A 29 -22.17 -21.32 6.06
C VAL A 29 -22.72 -20.86 4.71
N LYS A 30 -23.08 -21.81 3.85
CA LYS A 30 -23.71 -21.52 2.56
C LYS A 30 -25.09 -20.90 2.71
N ASN A 31 -25.97 -21.47 3.53
CA ASN A 31 -27.34 -20.94 3.70
C ASN A 31 -27.39 -19.62 4.48
N THR A 32 -26.53 -19.44 5.47
CA THR A 32 -26.55 -18.26 6.34
C THR A 32 -25.82 -17.08 5.73
N TYR A 33 -24.66 -17.30 5.09
CA TYR A 33 -23.80 -16.22 4.58
C TYR A 33 -23.69 -16.19 3.05
N GLY A 34 -24.24 -17.18 2.33
CA GLY A 34 -24.10 -17.27 0.88
C GLY A 34 -22.65 -17.40 0.44
N ILE A 35 -21.82 -18.07 1.24
CA ILE A 35 -20.39 -18.29 0.98
C ILE A 35 -20.21 -19.64 0.31
N ASP A 36 -19.52 -19.65 -0.83
CA ASP A 36 -19.09 -20.89 -1.49
C ASP A 36 -17.74 -21.33 -0.92
N VAL A 37 -17.80 -22.25 0.04
CA VAL A 37 -16.61 -22.69 0.79
C VAL A 37 -15.57 -23.36 -0.12
N PHE A 38 -15.98 -24.09 -1.16
CA PHE A 38 -15.01 -24.75 -2.06
C PHE A 38 -14.28 -23.73 -2.93
N LYS A 39 -15.01 -22.74 -3.44
CA LYS A 39 -14.42 -21.62 -4.15
C LYS A 39 -13.44 -20.87 -3.24
N THR A 40 -13.83 -20.58 -2.00
CA THR A 40 -12.93 -19.87 -1.09
C THR A 40 -11.71 -20.68 -0.69
N ILE A 41 -11.81 -22.00 -0.51
CA ILE A 41 -10.62 -22.85 -0.35
C ILE A 41 -9.70 -22.74 -1.56
N GLY A 42 -10.26 -22.75 -2.78
CA GLY A 42 -9.50 -22.55 -4.01
C GLY A 42 -8.74 -21.23 -3.99
N GLN A 43 -9.41 -20.14 -3.61
CA GLN A 43 -8.80 -18.82 -3.47
C GLN A 43 -7.71 -18.80 -2.38
N LEU A 44 -7.95 -19.39 -1.20
CA LEU A 44 -6.95 -19.50 -0.13
C LEU A 44 -5.71 -20.29 -0.58
N LYS A 45 -5.89 -21.37 -1.34
CA LYS A 45 -4.76 -22.12 -1.91
C LYS A 45 -3.96 -21.29 -2.90
N THR A 46 -4.61 -20.49 -3.75
CA THR A 46 -3.92 -19.59 -4.68
C THR A 46 -3.20 -18.46 -3.95
N LEU A 47 -3.85 -17.89 -2.92
CA LEU A 47 -3.27 -16.89 -2.04
C LEU A 47 -2.00 -17.42 -1.34
N GLY A 48 -2.03 -18.69 -0.90
CA GLY A 48 -0.91 -19.38 -0.24
C GLY A 48 0.24 -19.80 -1.16
N ARG A 49 0.15 -19.61 -2.48
CA ARG A 49 1.27 -19.91 -3.39
C ARG A 49 2.37 -18.87 -3.25
N GLU A 50 3.60 -19.29 -3.53
CA GLU A 50 4.74 -18.39 -3.64
C GLU A 50 4.46 -17.30 -4.69
N VAL A 51 4.87 -16.08 -4.38
CA VAL A 51 4.68 -14.91 -5.23
C VAL A 51 6.03 -14.57 -5.86
N ASP A 52 6.05 -14.42 -7.18
CA ASP A 52 7.20 -13.86 -7.88
C ASP A 52 7.20 -12.33 -7.67
N GLU A 53 8.04 -11.85 -6.74
CA GLU A 53 8.12 -10.41 -6.44
C GLU A 53 8.60 -9.60 -7.64
N ALA A 54 9.42 -10.16 -8.54
CA ALA A 54 9.92 -9.45 -9.71
C ALA A 54 8.83 -9.27 -10.77
N GLU A 55 7.95 -10.26 -10.94
CA GLU A 55 6.77 -10.14 -11.80
C GLU A 55 5.73 -9.18 -11.20
N LEU A 56 5.51 -9.25 -9.88
CA LEU A 56 4.54 -8.40 -9.19
C LEU A 56 4.99 -6.93 -9.10
N CYS A 57 6.29 -6.70 -8.93
CA CYS A 57 6.90 -5.39 -8.70
C CYS A 57 7.98 -5.06 -9.74
N PRO A 58 7.64 -4.92 -11.04
CA PRO A 58 8.62 -4.66 -12.10
C PRO A 58 9.35 -3.31 -11.93
N ASN A 59 8.73 -2.36 -11.22
CA ASN A 59 9.28 -1.04 -10.89
C ASN A 59 9.65 -0.94 -9.39
N ALA A 60 10.10 -2.03 -8.78
CA ALA A 60 10.61 -1.99 -7.41
C ALA A 60 11.75 -0.96 -7.26
N PHE A 61 11.71 -0.22 -6.16
CA PHE A 61 12.77 0.71 -5.77
C PHE A 61 13.76 0.05 -4.81
N SER A 62 14.87 0.74 -4.57
CA SER A 62 16.02 0.29 -3.80
C SER A 62 16.59 1.45 -2.97
N GLU A 63 17.52 1.15 -2.07
CA GLU A 63 18.18 2.18 -1.27
C GLU A 63 18.97 3.17 -2.12
N SER A 64 19.50 2.76 -3.29
CA SER A 64 20.20 3.67 -4.20
C SER A 64 19.30 4.75 -4.80
N ASP A 65 17.99 4.50 -4.89
CA ASP A 65 17.05 5.52 -5.37
C ASP A 65 16.97 6.69 -4.38
N MET A 66 17.13 6.43 -3.08
CA MET A 66 17.12 7.48 -2.03
C MET A 66 18.35 8.41 -2.10
N ALA A 67 19.50 7.91 -2.55
CA ALA A 67 20.67 8.78 -2.73
C ALA A 67 20.40 9.89 -3.76
N SER A 68 19.72 9.55 -4.86
CA SER A 68 19.33 10.55 -5.86
C SER A 68 18.21 11.49 -5.38
N VAL A 69 17.36 11.03 -4.46
CA VAL A 69 16.32 11.87 -3.83
C VAL A 69 16.97 12.97 -3.00
N ASP A 70 18.01 12.64 -2.24
CA ASP A 70 18.75 13.57 -1.39
C ASP A 70 19.24 14.76 -2.22
N ASP A 71 19.91 14.49 -3.34
CA ASP A 71 20.40 15.51 -4.27
C ASP A 71 19.25 16.36 -4.87
N GLU A 72 18.20 15.71 -5.38
CA GLU A 72 17.11 16.37 -6.10
C GLU A 72 16.25 17.26 -5.17
N ILE A 73 15.87 16.74 -4.00
CA ILE A 73 15.04 17.51 -3.07
C ILE A 73 15.86 18.60 -2.41
N ASN A 74 17.09 18.32 -1.94
CA ASN A 74 17.90 19.34 -1.24
C ASN A 74 18.41 20.45 -2.16
N ALA A 75 18.50 20.21 -3.48
CA ALA A 75 18.71 21.27 -4.46
C ALA A 75 17.60 22.33 -4.42
N SER A 76 16.36 21.91 -4.11
CA SER A 76 15.21 22.82 -3.99
C SER A 76 14.96 23.30 -2.56
N VAL A 77 15.00 22.40 -1.58
CA VAL A 77 14.67 22.61 -0.16
C VAL A 77 15.81 22.08 0.68
N ASP A 78 16.76 22.95 1.02
CA ASP A 78 17.98 22.59 1.73
C ASP A 78 17.68 21.89 3.06
N GLY A 79 18.32 20.75 3.32
CA GLY A 79 18.16 19.97 4.55
C GLY A 79 16.84 19.19 4.69
N PHE A 80 16.00 19.13 3.65
CA PHE A 80 14.76 18.35 3.68
C PHE A 80 15.02 16.86 3.86
N ILE A 81 16.04 16.34 3.18
CA ILE A 81 16.57 15.00 3.38
C ILE A 81 17.90 15.11 4.12
N SER A 82 18.14 14.22 5.08
CA SER A 82 19.42 14.11 5.79
C SER A 82 19.86 12.67 5.86
N TYR A 83 21.17 12.41 5.89
CA TYR A 83 21.74 11.08 6.02
C TYR A 83 22.79 11.04 7.13
N THR A 84 22.75 9.99 7.94
CA THR A 84 23.83 9.65 8.88
C THR A 84 24.13 8.16 8.79
N GLU A 85 25.38 7.74 8.97
CA GLU A 85 25.74 6.31 8.96
C GLU A 85 25.00 5.52 10.06
N GLU A 86 24.68 6.16 11.19
CA GLU A 86 24.04 5.53 12.34
C GLU A 86 22.52 5.37 12.16
N ASN A 87 21.84 6.36 11.57
CA ASN A 87 20.37 6.39 11.49
C ASN A 87 19.81 6.28 10.06
N GLY A 88 20.68 6.21 9.05
CA GLY A 88 20.28 6.22 7.64
C GLY A 88 19.67 7.55 7.20
N TYR A 89 18.79 7.49 6.19
CA TYR A 89 18.09 8.65 5.64
C TYR A 89 16.92 9.10 6.53
N LYS A 90 16.73 10.43 6.62
CA LYS A 90 15.61 11.07 7.28
C LYS A 90 14.99 12.21 6.50
N VAL A 91 13.65 12.22 6.51
CA VAL A 91 12.82 13.27 5.93
C VAL A 91 12.43 14.25 7.04
N ASN A 92 12.72 15.54 6.84
CA ASN A 92 12.48 16.59 7.81
C ASN A 92 11.29 17.44 7.38
N PHE A 93 10.18 17.36 8.12
CA PHE A 93 8.98 18.18 7.88
C PHE A 93 8.89 19.45 8.74
N ASP A 94 9.72 19.56 9.79
CA ASP A 94 9.58 20.60 10.82
C ASP A 94 10.52 21.80 10.63
N ASP A 95 11.76 21.56 10.18
CA ASP A 95 12.81 22.58 10.07
C ASP A 95 13.11 22.88 8.60
N LEU A 96 12.11 23.48 7.92
CA LEU A 96 12.18 23.80 6.51
C LEU A 96 12.82 25.18 6.29
N PRO A 97 13.58 25.37 5.19
CA PRO A 97 14.12 26.68 4.82
C PRO A 97 12.98 27.68 4.51
N SER A 98 13.31 28.97 4.40
CA SER A 98 12.31 30.02 4.17
C SER A 98 11.64 29.95 2.80
N GLU A 99 12.29 29.36 1.80
CA GLU A 99 11.76 29.23 0.45
C GLU A 99 12.25 27.96 -0.27
N MET A 100 11.38 27.40 -1.09
CA MET A 100 11.66 26.40 -2.12
C MET A 100 12.28 27.09 -3.34
N LYS A 101 13.40 26.58 -3.84
CA LYS A 101 14.18 27.23 -4.92
C LYS A 101 13.68 26.86 -6.31
N THR A 102 13.31 25.60 -6.54
CA THR A 102 12.92 25.09 -7.87
C THR A 102 11.80 24.06 -7.76
N VAL A 103 11.15 23.70 -8.87
CA VAL A 103 10.27 22.53 -8.92
C VAL A 103 11.05 21.29 -8.43
N ILE A 104 10.42 20.48 -7.59
CA ILE A 104 10.95 19.16 -7.19
C ILE A 104 10.37 18.13 -8.13
N LYS A 105 11.21 17.24 -8.65
CA LYS A 105 10.83 16.25 -9.63
C LYS A 105 11.30 14.86 -9.25
N LEU A 106 10.37 13.98 -8.88
CA LEU A 106 10.68 12.64 -8.40
C LEU A 106 10.12 11.59 -9.36
N THR A 107 10.96 10.66 -9.79
CA THR A 107 10.53 9.44 -10.46
C THR A 107 9.68 8.58 -9.54
N ASP A 108 8.96 7.60 -10.10
CA ASP A 108 8.17 6.64 -9.34
C ASP A 108 9.00 5.88 -8.28
N LYS A 109 10.22 5.46 -8.63
CA LYS A 109 11.15 4.81 -7.68
C LYS A 109 11.60 5.74 -6.57
N GLN A 110 11.90 7.00 -6.89
CA GLN A 110 12.29 8.01 -5.92
C GLN A 110 11.15 8.31 -4.94
N VAL A 111 9.91 8.43 -5.43
CA VAL A 111 8.72 8.56 -4.57
C VAL A 111 8.56 7.33 -3.67
N GLY A 112 8.76 6.13 -4.20
CA GLY A 112 8.76 4.89 -3.42
C GLY A 112 9.79 4.89 -2.28
N ALA A 113 11.02 5.32 -2.58
CA ALA A 113 12.11 5.40 -1.60
C ALA A 113 11.84 6.42 -0.48
N VAL A 114 11.30 7.60 -0.82
CA VAL A 114 10.87 8.61 0.18
C VAL A 114 9.76 8.03 1.05
N ALA A 115 8.72 7.44 0.45
CA ALA A 115 7.58 6.91 1.17
C ALA A 115 7.97 5.78 2.13
N ASP A 116 8.84 4.85 1.71
CA ASP A 116 9.34 3.78 2.59
C ASP A 116 10.18 4.32 3.75
N THR A 117 10.95 5.39 3.53
CA THR A 117 11.69 6.08 4.60
C THR A 117 10.75 6.70 5.63
N VAL A 118 9.70 7.40 5.18
CA VAL A 118 8.68 7.98 6.07
C VAL A 118 7.93 6.89 6.84
N VAL A 119 7.52 5.80 6.19
CA VAL A 119 6.84 4.67 6.86
C VAL A 119 7.72 4.06 7.95
N ARG A 120 9.02 3.88 7.70
CA ARG A 120 9.96 3.38 8.71
C ARG A 120 10.11 4.36 9.87
N GLN A 121 10.09 5.66 9.61
CA GLN A 121 10.23 6.69 10.65
C GLN A 121 9.00 6.81 11.54
N GLU A 122 7.81 6.86 10.94
CA GLU A 122 6.57 7.11 11.68
C GLU A 122 6.01 5.84 12.33
N MET A 123 6.25 4.68 11.73
CA MET A 123 5.61 3.41 12.12
C MET A 123 6.60 2.33 12.54
N ASN A 124 7.90 2.62 12.59
CA ASN A 124 8.94 1.62 12.81
C ASN A 124 8.87 0.43 11.82
N GLY A 125 8.25 0.64 10.64
CA GLY A 125 8.04 -0.40 9.64
C GLY A 125 7.06 -1.52 10.04
N GLU A 126 6.23 -1.32 11.07
CA GLU A 126 5.35 -2.37 11.61
C GLU A 126 3.93 -1.85 11.87
N VAL A 127 2.94 -2.74 11.83
CA VAL A 127 1.55 -2.46 12.25
C VAL A 127 1.11 -3.42 13.34
N GLU A 128 0.38 -2.92 14.34
CA GLU A 128 -0.13 -3.75 15.43
C GLU A 128 -1.48 -4.39 15.10
N ILE A 129 -1.54 -5.71 15.12
CA ILE A 129 -2.71 -6.53 14.77
C ILE A 129 -2.84 -7.68 15.77
N ALA A 130 -3.96 -7.70 16.50
CA ALA A 130 -4.20 -8.70 17.55
C ALA A 130 -3.02 -8.83 18.53
N ASP A 131 -2.51 -7.69 19.00
CA ASP A 131 -1.36 -7.57 19.92
C ASP A 131 -0.04 -8.15 19.37
N LYS A 132 0.02 -8.39 18.05
CA LYS A 132 1.22 -8.78 17.31
C LYS A 132 1.69 -7.64 16.44
N LYS A 133 3.01 -7.44 16.38
CA LYS A 133 3.64 -6.53 15.42
C LYS A 133 3.81 -7.27 14.10
N VAL A 134 3.18 -6.76 13.05
CA VAL A 134 3.21 -7.28 11.68
C VAL A 134 4.09 -6.36 10.85
N PRO A 135 5.29 -6.80 10.44
CA PRO A 135 6.15 -6.02 9.55
C PRO A 135 5.45 -5.67 8.24
N VAL A 136 5.63 -4.43 7.80
CA VAL A 136 5.12 -3.90 6.53
C VAL A 136 6.28 -3.36 5.71
N LYS A 137 6.33 -3.74 4.44
CA LYS A 137 7.32 -3.21 3.48
C LYS A 137 6.60 -2.65 2.27
N LEU A 138 6.93 -1.43 1.88
CA LEU A 138 6.55 -0.87 0.59
C LEU A 138 7.53 -1.42 -0.46
N LEU A 139 7.01 -2.01 -1.54
CA LEU A 139 7.83 -2.65 -2.58
C LEU A 139 7.87 -1.82 -3.87
N GLN A 140 6.76 -1.17 -4.19
CA GLN A 140 6.63 -0.41 -5.42
C GLN A 140 5.69 0.78 -5.22
N VAL A 141 6.09 1.90 -5.84
CA VAL A 141 5.21 2.97 -6.28
C VAL A 141 5.44 3.08 -7.78
N ALA A 142 4.39 3.13 -8.58
CA ALA A 142 4.48 3.25 -10.03
C ALA A 142 3.40 4.19 -10.56
N PHE A 143 3.78 5.04 -11.52
CA PHE A 143 2.85 5.92 -12.23
C PHE A 143 2.66 5.38 -13.64
N GLY A 144 1.42 5.42 -14.13
CA GLY A 144 1.07 5.00 -15.48
C GLY A 144 -0.04 5.86 -16.06
N ASP A 145 -0.32 5.68 -17.35
CA ASP A 145 -1.44 6.31 -18.06
C ASP A 145 -1.60 7.82 -17.75
N ILE A 146 -0.47 8.55 -17.68
CA ILE A 146 -0.46 9.98 -17.34
C ILE A 146 -1.07 10.76 -18.52
N ASP A 147 -2.09 11.57 -18.24
CA ASP A 147 -2.72 12.43 -19.26
C ASP A 147 -2.23 13.88 -19.20
N GLU A 148 -2.59 14.67 -20.20
CA GLU A 148 -2.18 16.08 -20.33
C GLU A 148 -2.66 16.97 -19.16
N SER A 149 -3.66 16.53 -18.39
CA SER A 149 -4.15 17.25 -17.22
C SER A 149 -3.39 16.90 -15.94
N GLY A 150 -2.43 15.98 -16.02
CA GLY A 150 -1.66 15.48 -14.89
C GLY A 150 -2.43 14.47 -14.04
N ASN A 151 -3.47 13.83 -14.58
CA ASN A 151 -4.08 12.66 -13.94
C ASN A 151 -3.21 11.44 -14.24
N ALA A 152 -3.14 10.51 -13.30
CA ALA A 152 -2.31 9.33 -13.44
C ALA A 152 -2.97 8.10 -12.85
N ASP A 153 -2.62 6.94 -13.38
CA ASP A 153 -2.70 5.72 -12.61
C ASP A 153 -1.59 5.70 -11.58
N PHE A 154 -1.96 5.38 -10.34
CA PHE A 154 -1.04 5.28 -9.23
C PHE A 154 -1.15 3.86 -8.65
N ASN A 155 -0.08 3.08 -8.82
CA ASN A 155 0.03 1.74 -8.28
C ASN A 155 0.95 1.73 -7.05
N VAL A 156 0.53 1.01 -6.03
CA VAL A 156 1.29 0.73 -4.83
C VAL A 156 1.27 -0.77 -4.57
N VAL A 157 2.44 -1.34 -4.27
CA VAL A 157 2.55 -2.72 -3.78
C VAL A 157 3.13 -2.71 -2.38
N VAL A 158 2.39 -3.29 -1.43
CA VAL A 158 2.86 -3.51 -0.06
C VAL A 158 2.92 -4.99 0.27
N ARG A 159 3.91 -5.39 1.07
CA ARG A 159 4.06 -6.74 1.62
C ARG A 159 3.91 -6.71 3.13
N LEU A 160 3.07 -7.58 3.65
CA LEU A 160 2.86 -7.82 5.08
C LEU A 160 3.46 -9.18 5.47
N ASP A 161 4.28 -9.22 6.50
CA ASP A 161 4.78 -10.49 7.07
C ASP A 161 3.78 -11.04 8.09
N LEU A 162 3.11 -12.14 7.74
CA LEU A 162 2.05 -12.75 8.55
C LEU A 162 2.57 -13.79 9.55
N LYS A 163 3.88 -14.08 9.59
CA LYS A 163 4.47 -15.03 10.56
C LYS A 163 4.12 -14.69 12.01
N PRO A 164 4.15 -13.42 12.46
CA PRO A 164 3.78 -13.06 13.84
C PRO A 164 2.35 -13.46 14.21
N LEU A 165 1.43 -13.54 13.24
CA LEU A 165 0.03 -13.89 13.47
C LEU A 165 -0.18 -15.40 13.70
N THR A 166 0.79 -16.24 13.35
CA THR A 166 0.70 -17.70 13.51
C THR A 166 1.63 -18.26 14.58
N ALA A 167 2.43 -17.41 15.22
CA ALA A 167 3.42 -17.81 16.22
C ALA A 167 2.83 -18.65 17.37
N ASP A 168 1.63 -18.28 17.84
CA ASP A 168 0.98 -18.89 19.00
C ASP A 168 -0.05 -19.98 18.64
N VAL A 169 -0.21 -20.29 17.35
CA VAL A 169 -1.14 -21.34 16.91
C VAL A 169 -0.60 -22.70 17.38
N ASP A 170 -1.45 -23.56 17.95
CA ASP A 170 -1.04 -24.91 18.37
C ASP A 170 -0.50 -25.76 17.21
N GLU A 171 0.46 -26.65 17.46
CA GLU A 171 1.10 -27.49 16.42
C GLU A 171 0.08 -28.28 15.57
N GLY A 172 -1.01 -28.77 16.18
CA GLY A 172 -2.07 -29.48 15.46
C GLY A 172 -2.78 -28.58 14.44
N ALA A 173 -2.96 -27.30 14.77
CA ALA A 173 -3.57 -26.30 13.90
C ALA A 173 -2.57 -25.67 12.91
N LYS A 174 -1.27 -25.58 13.26
CA LYS A 174 -0.21 -25.01 12.41
C LYS A 174 -0.17 -25.65 11.02
N ARG A 175 -0.33 -26.98 10.94
CA ARG A 175 -0.34 -27.69 9.65
C ARG A 175 -1.48 -27.25 8.73
N PHE A 176 -2.64 -26.93 9.29
CA PHE A 176 -3.80 -26.46 8.51
C PHE A 176 -3.68 -24.98 8.19
N VAL A 177 -3.29 -24.16 9.16
CA VAL A 177 -3.11 -22.72 8.96
C VAL A 177 -2.01 -22.46 7.93
N GLY A 178 -0.84 -23.09 8.05
CA GLY A 178 0.26 -22.94 7.09
C GLY A 178 -0.03 -23.48 5.68
N LYS A 179 -1.12 -24.24 5.50
CA LYS A 179 -1.55 -24.69 4.17
C LYS A 179 -2.35 -23.61 3.42
N TYR A 180 -2.99 -22.68 4.14
CA TYR A 180 -3.95 -21.74 3.55
C TYR A 180 -3.65 -20.27 3.86
N LEU A 181 -2.93 -19.98 4.95
CA LEU A 181 -2.42 -18.66 5.25
C LEU A 181 -1.03 -18.52 4.63
N PRO A 182 -0.81 -17.55 3.74
CA PRO A 182 0.52 -17.30 3.21
C PRO A 182 1.45 -16.75 4.30
N GLU A 183 2.76 -16.97 4.16
CA GLU A 183 3.74 -16.28 5.01
C GLU A 183 3.72 -14.77 4.78
N PHE A 184 3.53 -14.35 3.53
CA PHE A 184 3.46 -12.95 3.13
C PHE A 184 2.15 -12.63 2.42
N LEU A 185 1.51 -11.54 2.80
CA LEU A 185 0.39 -10.97 2.05
C LEU A 185 0.87 -9.74 1.27
N TYR A 186 0.82 -9.86 -0.04
CA TYR A 186 1.05 -8.79 -0.99
C TYR A 186 -0.28 -8.18 -1.38
N VAL A 187 -0.36 -6.85 -1.32
CA VAL A 187 -1.50 -6.07 -1.77
C VAL A 187 -1.03 -5.15 -2.87
N SER A 188 -1.47 -5.38 -4.11
CA SER A 188 -1.21 -4.49 -5.25
C SER A 188 -2.46 -3.67 -5.54
N SER A 189 -2.37 -2.38 -5.28
CA SER A 189 -3.46 -1.41 -5.31
C SER A 189 -3.21 -0.40 -6.42
N THR A 190 -4.04 -0.41 -7.47
CA THR A 190 -3.99 0.59 -8.55
C THR A 190 -5.23 1.45 -8.50
N VAL A 191 -5.07 2.76 -8.34
CA VAL A 191 -6.14 3.76 -8.40
C VAL A 191 -5.90 4.73 -9.55
N ARG A 192 -6.98 5.29 -10.10
CA ARG A 192 -6.90 6.48 -10.94
C ARG A 192 -6.91 7.70 -10.04
N VAL A 193 -5.91 8.57 -10.20
CA VAL A 193 -5.82 9.86 -9.52
C VAL A 193 -6.30 10.94 -10.48
N THR A 194 -7.33 11.68 -10.08
CA THR A 194 -7.79 12.87 -10.77
C THR A 194 -7.31 14.10 -10.03
N ARG A 195 -6.52 14.92 -10.70
CA ARG A 195 -5.95 16.15 -10.16
C ARG A 195 -7.02 17.24 -10.06
N GLY A 196 -7.06 17.91 -8.92
CA GLY A 196 -7.86 19.10 -8.68
C GLY A 196 -7.01 20.37 -8.69
N ALA A 197 -7.54 21.47 -8.15
CA ALA A 197 -6.80 22.72 -8.04
C ALA A 197 -5.73 22.65 -6.93
N GLY A 198 -4.51 23.10 -7.22
CA GLY A 198 -3.40 23.12 -6.26
C GLY A 198 -3.03 21.72 -5.75
N PHE A 199 -3.44 21.41 -4.52
CA PHE A 199 -3.18 20.14 -3.83
C PHE A 199 -4.41 19.22 -3.77
N GLU A 200 -5.53 19.62 -4.35
CA GLU A 200 -6.73 18.79 -4.38
C GLU A 200 -6.55 17.56 -5.29
N PHE A 201 -7.17 16.46 -4.91
CA PHE A 201 -7.22 15.25 -5.72
C PHE A 201 -8.44 14.39 -5.37
N ALA A 202 -8.83 13.56 -6.33
CA ALA A 202 -9.77 12.47 -6.11
C ALA A 202 -9.14 11.16 -6.56
N VAL A 203 -9.57 10.06 -5.94
CA VAL A 203 -9.16 8.71 -6.33
C VAL A 203 -10.37 7.89 -6.72
N ALA A 204 -10.19 7.08 -7.76
CA ALA A 204 -11.17 6.08 -8.18
C ALA A 204 -10.49 4.71 -8.27
N HIS A 205 -11.21 3.66 -7.89
CA HIS A 205 -10.73 2.30 -8.05
C HIS A 205 -10.43 1.95 -9.51
N LYS A 206 -9.29 1.29 -9.76
CA LYS A 206 -8.97 0.65 -11.04
C LYS A 206 -8.82 -0.86 -10.87
N THR A 207 -7.86 -1.29 -10.04
CA THR A 207 -7.59 -2.71 -9.80
C THR A 207 -7.04 -2.92 -8.40
N LEU A 208 -7.43 -4.03 -7.76
CA LEU A 208 -6.83 -4.52 -6.53
C LEU A 208 -6.57 -6.03 -6.65
N THR A 209 -5.36 -6.47 -6.34
CA THR A 209 -5.02 -7.90 -6.27
C THR A 209 -4.35 -8.26 -4.95
N LEU A 210 -4.54 -9.53 -4.53
CA LEU A 210 -3.91 -10.10 -3.36
C LEU A 210 -3.09 -11.33 -3.75
N ASN A 211 -1.77 -11.31 -3.49
CA ASN A 211 -0.82 -12.34 -3.95
C ASN A 211 -1.09 -12.72 -5.42
N ASN A 212 -1.27 -14.02 -5.68
CA ASN A 212 -1.52 -14.60 -7.00
C ASN A 212 -3.01 -14.63 -7.39
N LEU A 213 -3.91 -14.00 -6.62
CA LEU A 213 -5.31 -13.89 -7.01
C LEU A 213 -5.47 -12.90 -8.16
N SER A 214 -6.27 -13.28 -9.16
CA SER A 214 -6.71 -12.34 -10.19
C SER A 214 -7.54 -11.20 -9.57
N ALA A 215 -7.74 -10.09 -10.29
CA ALA A 215 -8.59 -8.99 -9.82
C ALA A 215 -10.01 -9.46 -9.48
N LYS A 216 -10.59 -10.29 -10.36
CA LYS A 216 -11.91 -10.89 -10.14
C LYS A 216 -11.94 -11.81 -8.92
N ASP A 217 -10.94 -12.69 -8.78
CA ASP A 217 -10.89 -13.59 -7.62
C ASP A 217 -10.67 -12.79 -6.32
N THR A 218 -9.93 -11.69 -6.39
CA THR A 218 -9.70 -10.77 -5.26
C THR A 218 -11.01 -10.08 -4.86
N GLU A 219 -11.78 -9.56 -5.81
CA GLU A 219 -13.10 -8.97 -5.57
C GLU A 219 -14.05 -9.95 -4.87
N GLU A 220 -14.15 -11.17 -5.40
CA GLU A 220 -15.02 -12.21 -4.84
C GLU A 220 -14.55 -12.68 -3.46
N PHE A 221 -13.24 -12.78 -3.26
CA PHE A 221 -12.64 -13.15 -1.97
C PHE A 221 -12.88 -12.06 -0.93
N LEU A 222 -12.63 -10.79 -1.26
CA LEU A 222 -12.91 -9.66 -0.38
C LEU A 222 -14.40 -9.52 -0.09
N GLY A 223 -15.28 -9.74 -1.07
CA GLY A 223 -16.72 -9.80 -0.85
C GLY A 223 -17.13 -10.91 0.13
N THR A 224 -16.39 -12.02 0.16
CA THR A 224 -16.59 -13.08 1.15
C THR A 224 -16.14 -12.64 2.54
N LEU A 225 -14.98 -12.00 2.67
CA LEU A 225 -14.48 -11.46 3.94
C LEU A 225 -15.36 -10.33 4.47
N ASP A 226 -15.92 -9.51 3.59
CA ASP A 226 -16.81 -8.41 3.94
C ASP A 226 -18.10 -8.91 4.60
N LYS A 227 -18.70 -9.98 4.08
CA LYS A 227 -19.87 -10.61 4.72
C LYS A 227 -19.61 -11.09 6.14
N LEU A 228 -18.36 -11.39 6.49
CA LEU A 228 -17.99 -11.86 7.83
C LEU A 228 -17.71 -10.71 8.80
N MET A 229 -17.03 -9.66 8.34
CA MET A 229 -16.49 -8.63 9.24
C MET A 229 -16.71 -7.18 8.82
N GLY A 230 -17.43 -6.92 7.72
CA GLY A 230 -17.67 -5.57 7.21
C GLY A 230 -16.36 -4.84 6.91
N ILE A 231 -15.52 -5.44 6.08
CA ILE A 231 -14.19 -4.92 5.74
C ILE A 231 -14.22 -3.94 4.57
N GLY A 232 -15.31 -3.94 3.80
CA GLY A 232 -15.46 -3.24 2.53
C GLY A 232 -15.26 -4.14 1.31
N THR A 233 -15.66 -3.63 0.15
CA THR A 233 -15.39 -4.25 -1.16
C THR A 233 -13.97 -3.96 -1.64
N ALA A 234 -13.51 -4.67 -2.68
CA ALA A 234 -12.23 -4.36 -3.33
C ALA A 234 -12.12 -2.89 -3.75
N GLN A 235 -13.20 -2.31 -4.30
CA GLN A 235 -13.25 -0.90 -4.64
C GLN A 235 -12.96 -0.01 -3.41
N THR A 236 -13.75 -0.16 -2.34
CA THR A 236 -13.60 0.69 -1.16
C THR A 236 -12.26 0.52 -0.46
N LEU A 237 -11.72 -0.71 -0.46
CA LEU A 237 -10.40 -1.00 0.09
C LEU A 237 -9.30 -0.34 -0.75
N ASN A 238 -9.37 -0.47 -2.07
CA ASN A 238 -8.41 0.10 -3.00
C ASN A 238 -8.40 1.63 -2.94
N GLU A 239 -9.58 2.26 -2.91
CA GLU A 239 -9.72 3.71 -2.73
C GLU A 239 -9.20 4.16 -1.36
N THR A 240 -9.41 3.37 -0.31
CA THR A 240 -8.86 3.67 1.04
C THR A 240 -7.33 3.62 1.04
N ILE A 241 -6.74 2.59 0.42
CA ILE A 241 -5.28 2.46 0.29
C ILE A 241 -4.73 3.61 -0.54
N GLY A 242 -5.29 3.84 -1.73
CA GLY A 242 -4.91 4.92 -2.62
C GLY A 242 -4.98 6.29 -1.96
N ASN A 243 -6.11 6.64 -1.32
CA ASN A 243 -6.24 7.87 -0.54
C ASN A 243 -5.18 7.98 0.55
N THR A 244 -4.94 6.92 1.32
CA THR A 244 -3.99 6.99 2.44
C THR A 244 -2.58 7.31 1.94
N VAL A 245 -2.14 6.65 0.87
CA VAL A 245 -0.79 6.87 0.31
C VAL A 245 -0.72 8.23 -0.39
N LEU A 246 -1.70 8.57 -1.23
CA LEU A 246 -1.71 9.86 -1.96
C LEU A 246 -1.88 11.05 -1.02
N SER A 247 -2.66 10.94 0.06
CA SER A 247 -2.72 12.01 1.06
C SER A 247 -1.39 12.18 1.81
N SER A 248 -0.57 11.14 1.93
CA SER A 248 0.77 11.26 2.52
C SER A 248 1.79 11.86 1.53
N LEU A 249 1.58 11.64 0.23
CA LEU A 249 2.41 12.21 -0.84
C LEU A 249 2.04 13.67 -1.17
N ILE A 250 0.76 13.94 -1.37
CA ILE A 250 0.25 15.25 -1.79
C ILE A 250 -0.05 16.12 -0.57
N GLY A 251 -0.79 15.59 0.41
CA GLY A 251 -1.23 16.33 1.59
C GLY A 251 -2.40 17.28 1.34
N SER A 252 -2.87 17.89 2.41
CA SER A 252 -3.96 18.88 2.43
C SER A 252 -3.86 19.75 3.69
N GLU A 253 -4.80 20.68 3.86
CA GLU A 253 -4.87 21.51 5.07
C GLU A 253 -5.02 20.72 6.37
N THR A 254 -5.57 19.49 6.31
CA THR A 254 -5.86 18.66 7.48
C THR A 254 -4.94 17.45 7.62
N GLN A 255 -4.11 17.17 6.61
CA GLN A 255 -3.16 16.07 6.62
C GLN A 255 -1.85 16.51 5.99
N ASN A 256 -0.77 16.47 6.77
CA ASN A 256 0.56 16.71 6.23
C ASN A 256 0.89 15.65 5.18
N GLY A 257 1.32 16.12 4.01
CA GLY A 257 1.92 15.29 2.97
C GLY A 257 3.07 16.04 2.32
N LEU A 258 3.93 15.33 1.60
CA LEU A 258 5.17 15.86 1.03
C LEU A 258 4.94 17.19 0.30
N ALA A 259 4.08 17.23 -0.72
CA ALA A 259 3.87 18.44 -1.51
C ALA A 259 3.26 19.59 -0.69
N TYR A 260 2.21 19.31 0.09
CA TYR A 260 1.51 20.34 0.88
C TYR A 260 2.40 20.91 1.98
N SER A 261 3.31 20.13 2.56
CA SER A 261 4.25 20.63 3.58
C SER A 261 5.14 21.77 3.06
N LEU A 262 5.37 21.80 1.74
CA LEU A 262 6.17 22.82 1.08
C LEU A 262 5.36 24.07 0.67
N LYS A 263 4.04 24.08 0.90
CA LYS A 263 3.16 25.20 0.52
C LYS A 263 3.59 26.52 1.16
N ASN A 264 3.97 26.50 2.44
CA ASN A 264 4.37 27.70 3.17
C ASN A 264 5.70 28.30 2.69
N ILE A 265 6.49 27.52 1.94
CA ILE A 265 7.79 27.93 1.41
C ILE A 265 7.74 28.11 -0.11
N GLY A 266 6.55 28.09 -0.72
CA GLY A 266 6.35 28.48 -2.12
C GLY A 266 5.79 27.41 -3.04
N ALA A 267 5.46 26.20 -2.56
CA ALA A 267 4.80 25.22 -3.41
C ALA A 267 3.35 25.63 -3.73
N THR A 268 2.95 25.58 -4.99
CA THR A 268 1.61 25.97 -5.47
C THR A 268 0.71 24.79 -5.78
N GLY A 269 1.26 23.60 -5.95
CA GLY A 269 0.50 22.37 -6.19
C GLY A 269 1.38 21.21 -6.58
N TYR A 270 0.81 20.22 -7.25
CA TYR A 270 1.53 19.08 -7.80
C TYR A 270 1.04 18.75 -9.22
N THR A 271 1.79 17.91 -9.93
CA THR A 271 1.32 17.23 -11.14
C THR A 271 2.02 15.89 -11.32
N PHE A 272 1.38 14.99 -12.07
CA PHE A 272 2.07 13.87 -12.69
C PHE A 272 2.44 14.28 -14.12
N ALA A 273 3.62 13.90 -14.58
CA ALA A 273 4.10 14.24 -15.92
C ALA A 273 4.95 13.11 -16.51
N THR A 274 4.95 13.00 -17.85
CA THR A 274 5.86 12.12 -18.58
C THR A 274 6.81 12.98 -19.40
N GLU A 275 8.10 12.83 -19.17
CA GLU A 275 9.15 13.50 -19.94
C GLU A 275 10.16 12.49 -20.46
N ASN A 276 10.39 12.51 -21.78
CA ASN A 276 11.31 11.59 -22.45
C ASN A 276 11.06 10.11 -22.11
N GLY A 277 9.79 9.74 -21.90
CA GLY A 277 9.37 8.38 -21.54
C GLY A 277 9.55 8.01 -20.07
N VAL A 278 9.96 8.96 -19.21
CA VAL A 278 10.08 8.77 -17.76
C VAL A 278 8.92 9.48 -17.07
N ASN A 279 8.29 8.79 -16.11
CA ASN A 279 7.16 9.32 -15.36
C ASN A 279 7.64 9.97 -14.06
N TYR A 280 7.03 11.11 -13.73
CA TYR A 280 7.41 11.92 -12.59
C TYR A 280 6.19 12.37 -11.79
N PHE A 281 6.41 12.49 -10.49
CA PHE A 281 5.63 13.32 -9.58
C PHE A 281 6.39 14.62 -9.36
N GLU A 282 5.72 15.74 -9.61
CA GLU A 282 6.31 17.07 -9.52
C GLU A 282 5.60 17.92 -8.47
N VAL A 283 6.38 18.58 -7.61
CA VAL A 283 5.88 19.63 -6.71
C VAL A 283 6.15 20.97 -7.36
N LEU A 284 5.07 21.67 -7.71
CA LEU A 284 5.10 22.92 -8.47
C LEU A 284 5.42 24.10 -7.55
N ARG A 285 6.17 25.06 -8.08
CA ARG A 285 6.46 26.37 -7.46
C ARG A 285 5.67 27.44 -8.21
#